data_AF-A0A2V4MWS5-F1
#
_entry.id   AF-A0A2V4MWS5-F1
#
_cell.length_a   1.000
_cell.length_b   1.000
_cell.length_c   1.000
_cell.angle_alpha   90.00
_cell.angle_beta   90.00
_cell.angle_gamma   90.00
#
_symmetry.space_group_name_H-M   'P 1'
#
loop_
_entity.id
_entity.type
_entity.pdbx_description
1 polymer ?
#
loop_
_entity_poly.entity_id
_entity_poly.type
_entity_poly.pdbx_seq_one_letter_code
_entity_poly.pdbx_strand_id
1 'polypeptide(L)'
;STAERRCTARNLERLAIFPDGRVYICSAFFDTDLHYGEFRNGAIRPRLQDGISELTLVNTISSNCRTCQHSSTCGGGCAAYDHLQKTLTSSNCDRTTIPVCPLWSMPAEPDGTAHRLVDLR
;
A
#
# COMPACT_ATOMS: atom_id res chain seq x y z
N SER A 1 -0.98 -18.81 7.62
CA SER A 1 -1.10 -18.00 6.39
C SER A 1 -2.34 -17.13 6.49
N THR A 2 -2.20 -15.87 6.92
CA THR A 2 -3.35 -14.94 7.10
C THR A 2 -3.03 -13.49 6.67
N ALA A 3 -1.83 -13.23 6.13
CA ALA A 3 -1.39 -11.89 5.74
C ALA A 3 -2.09 -11.37 4.47
N GLU A 4 -2.57 -12.27 3.60
CA GLU A 4 -3.06 -11.98 2.24
C GLU A 4 -4.39 -11.19 2.17
N ARG A 5 -5.06 -10.97 3.31
CA ARG A 5 -6.41 -10.35 3.32
C ARG A 5 -6.43 -8.90 3.81
N ARG A 6 -5.29 -8.25 4.03
CA ARG A 6 -5.21 -6.87 4.53
C ARG A 6 -4.35 -5.98 3.64
N CYS A 7 -4.41 -4.66 3.85
CA CYS A 7 -3.58 -3.71 3.10
C CYS A 7 -2.08 -4.07 3.26
N THR A 8 -1.47 -4.58 2.19
CA THR A 8 -0.10 -5.11 2.18
C THR A 8 0.94 -4.02 2.43
N ALA A 9 0.59 -2.77 2.12
CA ALA A 9 1.42 -1.60 2.40
C ALA A 9 1.68 -1.40 3.90
N ARG A 10 0.77 -1.85 4.77
CA ARG A 10 0.96 -1.79 6.24
C ARG A 10 2.08 -2.71 6.73
N ASN A 11 2.42 -3.74 5.96
CA ASN A 11 3.48 -4.70 6.27
C ASN A 11 4.75 -4.46 5.43
N LEU A 12 4.79 -3.40 4.60
CA LEU A 12 5.90 -3.10 3.70
C LEU A 12 6.28 -4.26 2.75
N GLU A 13 5.30 -5.09 2.36
CA GLU A 13 5.54 -6.31 1.59
C GLU A 13 5.84 -6.06 0.10
N ARG A 14 5.47 -4.89 -0.44
CA ARG A 14 5.54 -4.59 -1.87
C ARG A 14 6.08 -3.18 -2.12
N LEU A 15 7.40 -3.03 -1.97
CA LEU A 15 8.09 -1.78 -2.26
C LEU A 15 8.28 -1.61 -3.77
N ALA A 16 7.92 -0.45 -4.30
CA ALA A 16 8.22 -0.03 -5.66
C ALA A 16 9.23 1.12 -5.64
N ILE A 17 10.40 0.92 -6.24
CA ILE A 17 11.45 1.93 -6.38
C ILE A 17 11.42 2.43 -7.83
N PHE A 18 11.18 3.73 -8.02
CA PHE A 18 11.10 4.35 -9.33
C PHE A 18 12.47 4.86 -9.80
N PRO A 19 12.69 5.06 -11.11
CA PRO A 19 13.98 5.52 -11.65
C PRO A 19 14.44 6.89 -11.13
N ASP A 20 13.51 7.72 -10.66
CA ASP A 20 13.80 9.01 -10.03
C ASP A 20 14.17 8.92 -8.54
N GLY A 21 14.22 7.69 -8.01
CA GLY A 21 14.55 7.41 -6.62
C GLY A 21 13.35 7.43 -5.68
N ARG A 22 12.13 7.79 -6.10
CA ARG A 22 10.96 7.71 -5.22
C ARG A 22 10.62 6.25 -4.89
N VAL A 23 10.24 6.02 -3.63
CA VAL A 23 9.85 4.71 -3.11
C VAL A 23 8.41 4.76 -2.63
N TYR A 24 7.59 3.82 -3.12
CA TYR A 24 6.18 3.67 -2.75
C TYR A 24 5.96 2.31 -2.08
N ILE A 25 5.13 2.26 -1.04
CA ILE A 25 4.73 1.02 -0.32
C ILE A 25 3.40 0.44 -0.84
N CYS A 26 2.71 1.19 -1.70
CA CYS A 26 1.49 0.88 -2.42
C CYS A 26 1.54 1.63 -3.76
N SER A 27 1.65 0.88 -4.85
CA SER A 27 1.71 1.46 -6.20
C SER A 27 0.50 2.32 -6.54
N ALA A 28 -0.63 2.19 -5.84
CA ALA A 28 -1.80 3.04 -6.05
C ALA A 28 -1.51 4.55 -5.83
N PHE A 29 -0.42 4.92 -5.15
CA PHE A 29 -0.02 6.32 -4.94
C PHE A 29 1.03 6.83 -5.94
N PHE A 30 1.41 6.07 -6.98
CA PHE A 30 2.59 6.37 -7.82
C PHE A 30 2.56 7.75 -8.50
N ASP A 31 1.37 8.29 -8.78
CA ASP A 31 1.15 9.60 -9.40
C ASP A 31 1.08 10.76 -8.40
N THR A 32 1.28 10.48 -7.11
CA THR A 32 1.24 11.46 -6.03
C THR A 32 2.62 11.78 -5.48
N ASP A 33 2.74 12.91 -4.78
CA ASP A 33 3.91 13.23 -3.97
C ASP A 33 3.87 12.59 -2.56
N LEU A 34 2.96 11.65 -2.29
CA LEU A 34 2.81 11.04 -0.97
C LEU A 34 3.80 9.90 -0.71
N HIS A 35 4.79 9.68 -1.57
CA HIS A 35 5.72 8.55 -1.53
C HIS A 35 6.31 8.26 -0.14
N TYR A 36 6.47 6.97 0.19
CA TYR A 36 7.03 6.50 1.46
C TYR A 36 8.42 7.05 1.77
N GLY A 37 9.28 7.11 0.76
CA GLY A 37 10.70 7.41 0.95
C GLY A 37 11.44 7.60 -0.35
N GLU A 38 12.75 7.78 -0.24
CA GLU A 38 13.65 7.89 -1.39
C GLU A 38 14.76 6.85 -1.30
N PHE A 39 15.12 6.27 -2.43
CA PHE A 39 16.29 5.41 -2.54
C PHE A 39 17.50 6.28 -2.89
N ARG A 40 18.42 6.44 -1.94
CA ARG A 40 19.66 7.22 -2.12
C ARG A 40 20.82 6.48 -1.46
N ASN A 41 21.96 6.45 -2.12
CA ASN A 41 23.20 5.84 -1.63
C ASN A 41 23.02 4.36 -1.21
N GLY A 42 22.31 3.57 -2.03
CA GLY A 42 22.11 2.14 -1.78
C GLY A 42 21.12 1.80 -0.66
N ALA A 43 20.41 2.80 -0.11
CA ALA A 43 19.48 2.60 0.99
C ALA A 43 18.17 3.35 0.76
N ILE A 44 17.07 2.76 1.25
CA ILE A 44 15.77 3.43 1.35
C ILE A 44 15.81 4.35 2.57
N ARG A 45 15.48 5.62 2.35
CA ARG A 45 15.34 6.65 3.38
C ARG A 45 13.86 7.02 3.47
N PRO A 46 13.14 6.55 4.50
CA PRO A 46 11.75 6.95 4.72
C PRO A 46 11.67 8.47 4.82
N ARG A 47 10.62 9.08 4.26
CA ARG A 47 10.35 10.49 4.50
C ARG A 47 9.97 10.66 5.97
N LEU A 48 10.88 11.27 6.71
CA LEU A 48 10.65 11.68 8.11
C LEU A 48 10.05 13.09 8.21
N GLN A 49 9.71 13.72 7.08
CA GLN A 49 9.22 15.10 7.05
C GLN A 49 7.95 15.28 7.89
N ASP A 50 7.83 16.46 8.51
CA ASP A 50 6.59 16.95 9.11
C ASP A 50 5.48 17.02 8.04
N GLY A 51 4.64 16.00 7.97
CA GLY A 51 3.59 15.91 6.96
C GLY A 51 2.96 14.53 6.81
N ILE A 52 2.00 14.43 5.89
CA ILE A 52 1.32 13.17 5.57
C ILE A 52 2.15 12.42 4.53
N SER A 53 2.60 11.21 4.87
CA SER A 53 3.20 10.26 3.94
C SER A 53 2.22 9.12 3.63
N GLU A 54 2.55 8.31 2.63
CA GLU A 54 1.88 7.06 2.34
C GLU A 54 1.81 6.15 3.58
N LEU A 55 2.89 6.06 4.36
CA LEU A 55 2.90 5.29 5.61
C LEU A 55 1.88 5.85 6.62
N THR A 56 1.77 7.17 6.72
CA THR A 56 0.78 7.83 7.58
C THR A 56 -0.63 7.47 7.14
N LEU A 57 -0.91 7.54 5.84
CA LEU A 57 -2.23 7.26 5.27
C LEU A 57 -2.64 5.80 5.43
N VAL A 58 -1.77 4.86 5.08
CA VAL A 58 -2.12 3.43 5.17
C VAL A 58 -2.35 2.99 6.62
N ASN A 59 -1.70 3.62 7.59
CA ASN A 59 -1.90 3.34 9.02
C ASN A 59 -3.08 4.09 9.65
N THR A 60 -3.63 5.09 8.96
CA THR A 60 -4.80 5.81 9.43
C THR A 60 -6.05 4.96 9.21
N ILE A 61 -6.62 4.44 10.31
CA ILE A 61 -7.85 3.64 10.30
C ILE A 61 -8.94 4.41 11.05
N SER A 62 -10.05 4.67 10.37
CA SER A 62 -11.27 5.28 10.91
C SER A 62 -11.75 4.58 12.18
N SER A 63 -12.15 5.35 13.19
CA SER A 63 -12.63 4.82 14.48
C SER A 63 -13.84 3.90 14.31
N ASN A 64 -14.73 4.18 13.35
CA ASN A 64 -15.88 3.34 13.03
C ASN A 64 -15.49 1.94 12.54
N CYS A 65 -14.31 1.81 11.90
CA CYS A 65 -13.78 0.52 11.47
C CYS A 65 -13.13 -0.29 12.60
N ARG A 66 -12.68 0.36 13.66
CA ARG A 66 -12.06 -0.34 14.81
C ARG A 66 -13.07 -1.18 15.60
N THR A 67 -14.34 -0.80 15.56
CA THR A 67 -15.43 -1.52 16.24
C THR A 67 -16.29 -2.37 15.28
N CYS A 68 -15.91 -2.44 14.00
CA CYS A 68 -16.61 -3.26 13.02
C CYS A 68 -16.36 -4.76 13.26
N GLN A 69 -17.42 -5.56 13.21
CA GLN A 69 -17.36 -7.02 13.37
C GLN A 69 -16.49 -7.71 12.31
N HIS A 70 -16.35 -7.08 11.13
CA HIS A 70 -15.52 -7.58 10.02
C HIS A 70 -14.14 -6.91 9.92
N SER A 71 -13.74 -6.14 10.94
CA SER A 71 -12.46 -5.42 10.97
C SER A 71 -11.25 -6.35 10.76
N SER A 72 -11.32 -7.60 11.20
CA SER A 72 -10.26 -8.59 11.00
C SER A 72 -10.07 -8.96 9.52
N THR A 73 -11.10 -8.81 8.70
CA THR A 73 -11.12 -9.17 7.29
C THR A 73 -10.60 -8.03 6.41
N CYS A 74 -11.13 -6.81 6.52
CA CYS A 74 -10.69 -5.69 5.67
C CYS A 74 -9.54 -4.87 6.27
N GLY A 75 -9.34 -4.94 7.59
CA GLY A 75 -8.33 -4.17 8.31
C GLY A 75 -8.51 -2.65 8.21
N GLY A 76 -9.72 -2.15 7.96
CA GLY A 76 -9.97 -0.72 7.70
C GLY A 76 -9.91 -0.31 6.23
N GLY A 77 -9.79 -1.26 5.31
CA GLY A 77 -9.86 -1.00 3.86
C GLY A 77 -8.60 -0.41 3.24
N CYS A 78 -8.75 0.07 2.01
CA CYS A 78 -7.68 0.63 1.17
C CYS A 78 -7.59 2.15 1.33
N ALA A 79 -6.52 2.64 1.96
CA ALA A 79 -6.31 4.08 2.15
C ALA A 79 -6.21 4.87 0.83
N ALA A 80 -5.75 4.25 -0.26
CA ALA A 80 -5.65 4.92 -1.55
C ALA A 80 -7.02 5.32 -2.13
N TYR A 81 -8.11 4.63 -1.77
CA TYR A 81 -9.45 4.96 -2.25
C TYR A 81 -9.94 6.32 -1.77
N ASP A 82 -9.53 6.75 -0.57
CA ASP A 82 -9.84 8.09 -0.06
C ASP A 82 -9.14 9.20 -0.86
N HIS A 83 -8.05 8.88 -1.57
CA HIS A 83 -7.23 9.85 -2.30
C HIS A 83 -7.41 9.80 -3.82
N LEU A 84 -7.76 8.65 -4.39
CA LEU A 84 -7.79 8.45 -5.84
C LEU A 84 -9.08 8.95 -6.52
N GLN A 85 -10.01 9.59 -5.80
CA GLN A 85 -11.31 10.05 -6.31
C GLN A 85 -12.14 8.97 -7.03
N LYS A 86 -12.03 7.70 -6.62
CA LYS A 86 -12.74 6.57 -7.24
C LYS A 86 -13.74 5.98 -6.26
N THR A 87 -14.98 6.49 -6.29
CA THR A 87 -16.26 5.86 -5.89
C THR A 87 -16.43 5.24 -4.50
N LEU A 88 -15.37 4.92 -3.75
CA LEU A 88 -15.38 4.27 -2.45
C LEU A 88 -14.52 5.08 -1.50
N THR A 89 -15.02 5.34 -0.31
CA THR A 89 -14.32 6.10 0.73
C THR A 89 -14.06 5.14 1.88
N SER A 90 -12.81 4.69 2.03
CA SER A 90 -12.43 3.72 3.05
C SER A 90 -12.62 4.27 4.47
N SER A 91 -12.46 5.59 4.62
CA SER A 91 -12.68 6.29 5.89
C SER A 91 -14.13 6.25 6.41
N ASN A 92 -15.11 6.00 5.54
CA ASN A 92 -16.53 5.88 5.93
C ASN A 92 -16.89 4.51 6.53
N CYS A 93 -16.03 3.51 6.34
CA CYS A 93 -16.24 2.17 6.86
C CYS A 93 -17.65 1.60 6.57
N ASP A 94 -17.99 1.43 5.29
CA ASP A 94 -19.22 0.73 4.92
C ASP A 94 -19.23 -0.67 5.56
N ARG A 95 -20.25 -0.95 6.38
CA ARG A 95 -20.38 -2.20 7.13
C ARG A 95 -21.01 -3.32 6.29
N THR A 96 -21.50 -3.00 5.11
CA THR A 96 -22.14 -3.94 4.18
C THR A 96 -21.23 -4.33 3.01
N THR A 97 -20.19 -3.54 2.73
CA THR A 97 -19.24 -3.77 1.62
C THR A 97 -17.81 -3.88 2.14
N ILE A 98 -17.07 -4.91 1.71
CA ILE A 98 -15.64 -5.05 2.00
C ILE A 98 -14.83 -4.58 0.78
N PRO A 99 -14.10 -3.44 0.86
CA PRO A 99 -13.23 -3.04 -0.24
C PRO A 99 -12.04 -4.01 -0.32
N VAL A 100 -11.86 -4.62 -1.49
CA VAL A 100 -10.72 -5.46 -1.82
C VAL A 100 -9.63 -4.58 -2.42
N CYS A 101 -8.36 -4.79 -2.04
CA CYS A 101 -7.27 -4.06 -2.66
C CYS A 101 -7.20 -4.41 -4.15
N PRO A 102 -7.21 -3.43 -5.07
CA PRO A 102 -7.15 -3.70 -6.50
C PRO A 102 -5.80 -4.31 -6.92
N LEU A 103 -4.78 -4.22 -6.06
CA LEU A 103 -3.46 -4.79 -6.28
C LEU A 103 -3.33 -6.22 -5.71
N TRP A 104 -4.33 -6.75 -4.98
CA TRP A 104 -4.28 -8.15 -4.49
C TRP A 104 -4.42 -9.18 -5.61
N SER A 105 -5.03 -8.81 -6.73
CA SER A 105 -5.13 -9.66 -7.92
C SER A 105 -3.82 -9.73 -8.72
N MET A 106 -2.82 -8.90 -8.39
CA MET A 106 -1.49 -9.01 -8.97
C MET A 106 -0.64 -9.92 -8.08
N PRO A 107 -0.29 -11.14 -8.54
CA PRO A 107 0.64 -11.97 -7.80
C PRO A 107 1.97 -11.21 -7.66
N ALA A 108 2.60 -11.30 -6.49
CA ALA A 108 3.86 -10.59 -6.22
C ALA A 108 4.95 -11.01 -7.22
N GLU A 109 4.88 -12.25 -7.70
CA GLU A 109 5.61 -12.78 -8.85
C GLU A 109 4.68 -13.77 -9.59
N PRO A 110 4.69 -13.82 -10.93
CA PRO A 110 4.04 -14.91 -11.66
C PRO A 110 4.56 -16.28 -11.19
N ASP A 111 3.67 -17.27 -11.05
CA ASP A 111 4.08 -18.67 -10.87
C ASP A 111 5.02 -19.06 -12.01
N GLY A 112 6.25 -19.45 -11.67
CA GLY A 112 7.29 -19.83 -12.64
C GLY A 112 8.27 -18.72 -13.02
N THR A 113 8.34 -17.62 -12.27
CA THR A 113 9.38 -16.60 -12.48
C THR A 113 10.77 -17.21 -12.19
N ALA A 114 11.48 -17.57 -13.26
CA ALA A 114 12.88 -17.97 -13.16
C ALA A 114 13.70 -16.73 -12.81
N HIS A 115 14.30 -16.68 -11.62
CA HIS A 115 15.25 -15.65 -11.23
C HIS A 115 16.54 -15.80 -12.07
N ARG A 116 16.51 -15.34 -13.32
CA ARG A 116 17.74 -15.07 -14.07
C ARG A 116 18.22 -13.70 -13.63
N LEU A 117 19.28 -13.71 -12.83
CA LEU A 117 20.18 -12.55 -12.72
C LEU A 117 20.63 -12.22 -14.15
N VAL A 118 20.03 -11.19 -14.75
CA VAL A 118 20.55 -10.63 -15.98
C VAL A 118 21.81 -9.86 -15.58
N ASP A 119 22.96 -10.44 -15.90
CA ASP A 119 24.27 -9.79 -15.75
C ASP A 119 24.29 -8.59 -16.70
N LEU A 120 24.04 -7.39 -16.16
CA LEU A 120 24.07 -6.12 -16.90
C LEU A 120 25.52 -5.64 -17.03
N ARG A 121 26.31 -6.38 -17.81
CA ARG A 121 27.63 -5.95 -18.29
C ARG A 121 27.54 -5.44 -19.72
#